data_AF-A0A417ER74-F1
#
_entry.id   AF-A0A417ER74-F1
#
_cell.length_a   1.000
_cell.length_b   1.000
_cell.length_c   1.000
_cell.angle_alpha   90.00
_cell.angle_beta   90.00
_cell.angle_gamma   90.00
#
_symmetry.space_group_name_H-M   'P 1'
#
loop_
_entity.id
_entity.type
_entity.pdbx_description
1 polymer ?
#
loop_
_entity_poly.entity_id
_entity_poly.type
_entity_poly.pdbx_seq_one_letter_code
_entity_poly.pdbx_strand_id
1 'polypeptide(L)'
;MAAVASSQTAMTAVCSSALAFNAALKNSTARTQLAGSSYLQSNYDKLLSTVGNSTYFSQKFDNIDSGAKRAISGGNTDTTATANESVFLCKKIGAWSNGNSVTGTVAHLQTKTTAGSISTRAGGGQSTDDYTTGGVQAKYICIGGCTFTENGDAYCCGIFAFAK
;
A
#
# COMPACT_ATOMS: atom_id res chain seq x y z
N MET A 1 7.74 -4.80 -19.18
CA MET A 1 7.76 -4.34 -17.77
C MET A 1 9.07 -4.63 -17.05
N ALA A 2 9.74 -5.78 -17.23
CA ALA A 2 11.01 -6.07 -16.52
C ALA A 2 12.07 -4.95 -16.63
N ALA A 3 12.36 -4.48 -17.85
CA ALA A 3 13.29 -3.37 -18.07
C ALA A 3 12.86 -2.04 -17.42
N VAL A 4 11.54 -1.83 -17.27
CA VAL A 4 11.00 -0.67 -16.56
C VAL A 4 11.24 -0.83 -15.07
N ALA A 5 10.89 -1.98 -14.49
CA ALA A 5 11.05 -2.29 -13.08
C ALA A 5 12.50 -2.23 -12.59
N SER A 6 13.47 -2.49 -13.49
CA SER A 6 14.91 -2.38 -13.22
C SER A 6 15.49 -0.99 -13.49
N SER A 7 14.68 0.03 -13.78
CA SER A 7 15.15 1.39 -14.10
C SER A 7 14.46 2.42 -13.22
N GLN A 8 15.23 3.14 -12.40
CA GLN A 8 14.71 4.21 -11.53
C GLN A 8 13.94 5.28 -12.34
N THR A 9 14.47 5.68 -13.50
CA THR A 9 13.83 6.69 -14.37
C THR A 9 12.50 6.18 -14.91
N ALA A 10 12.49 4.94 -15.43
CA ALA A 10 11.27 4.37 -16.00
C ALA A 10 10.21 4.11 -14.92
N MET A 11 10.61 3.61 -13.75
CA MET A 11 9.73 3.45 -12.59
C MET A 11 9.14 4.78 -12.15
N THR A 12 9.96 5.83 -12.08
CA THR A 12 9.49 7.17 -11.74
C THR A 12 8.44 7.65 -12.74
N ALA A 13 8.70 7.50 -14.05
CA ALA A 13 7.76 7.89 -15.09
C ALA A 13 6.42 7.13 -15.00
N VAL A 14 6.46 5.81 -14.76
CA VAL A 14 5.25 5.00 -14.55
C VAL A 14 4.51 5.43 -13.29
N CYS A 15 5.20 5.56 -12.16
CA CYS A 15 4.61 5.96 -10.87
C CYS A 15 4.09 7.40 -10.84
N SER A 16 4.48 8.25 -11.79
CA SER A 16 4.00 9.62 -11.96
C SER A 16 2.85 9.76 -12.95
N SER A 17 2.46 8.69 -13.66
CA SER A 17 1.43 8.73 -14.69
C SER A 17 0.24 7.86 -14.30
N ALA A 18 -0.91 8.48 -14.06
CA ALA A 18 -2.12 7.77 -13.68
C ALA A 18 -2.55 6.73 -14.72
N LEU A 19 -2.46 7.10 -16.00
CA LEU A 19 -2.74 6.19 -17.11
C LEU A 19 -1.77 5.00 -17.14
N ALA A 20 -0.46 5.26 -17.06
CA ALA A 20 0.55 4.19 -17.16
C ALA A 20 0.51 3.25 -15.95
N PHE A 21 0.37 3.80 -14.74
CA PHE A 21 0.28 2.99 -13.54
C PHE A 21 -1.03 2.18 -13.50
N ASN A 22 -2.16 2.76 -13.91
CA ASN A 22 -3.42 2.03 -14.05
C ASN A 22 -3.28 0.84 -15.02
N ALA A 23 -2.71 1.08 -16.20
CA ALA A 23 -2.46 0.02 -17.18
C ALA A 23 -1.53 -1.07 -16.63
N ALA A 24 -0.50 -0.69 -15.85
CA ALA A 24 0.39 -1.65 -15.20
C ALA A 24 -0.34 -2.47 -14.13
N LEU A 25 -1.23 -1.87 -13.34
CA LEU A 25 -2.04 -2.60 -12.37
C LEU A 25 -3.04 -3.55 -13.03
N LYS A 26 -3.55 -3.24 -14.22
CA LYS A 26 -4.45 -4.12 -14.99
C LYS A 26 -3.77 -5.36 -15.58
N ASN A 27 -2.44 -5.43 -15.55
CA ASN A 27 -1.68 -6.54 -16.10
C ASN A 27 -0.94 -7.29 -14.98
N SER A 28 -1.29 -8.55 -14.76
CA SER A 28 -0.72 -9.37 -13.67
C SER A 28 0.80 -9.52 -13.76
N THR A 29 1.36 -9.69 -14.96
CA THR A 29 2.82 -9.73 -15.17
C THR A 29 3.46 -8.41 -14.77
N ALA A 30 2.86 -7.28 -15.16
CA ALA A 30 3.39 -5.97 -14.78
C ALA A 30 3.29 -5.71 -13.27
N ARG A 31 2.20 -6.12 -12.62
CA ARG A 31 2.07 -6.09 -11.15
C ARG A 31 3.19 -6.86 -10.45
N THR A 32 3.51 -8.07 -10.90
CA THR A 32 4.61 -8.87 -10.34
C THR A 32 5.95 -8.15 -10.49
N GLN A 33 6.21 -7.53 -11.65
CA GLN A 33 7.45 -6.77 -11.88
C GLN A 33 7.51 -5.49 -11.03
N LEU A 34 6.40 -4.77 -10.84
CA LEU A 34 6.31 -3.63 -9.93
C LEU A 34 6.64 -4.04 -8.49
N ALA A 35 6.01 -5.12 -8.01
CA ALA A 35 6.21 -5.63 -6.66
C ALA A 35 7.66 -6.09 -6.40
N GLY A 36 8.37 -6.53 -7.44
CA GLY A 36 9.78 -6.90 -7.37
C GLY A 36 10.77 -5.75 -7.58
N SER A 37 10.31 -4.52 -7.87
CA SER A 37 11.20 -3.40 -8.14
C SER A 37 11.78 -2.79 -6.87
N SER A 38 13.11 -2.67 -6.79
CA SER A 38 13.81 -1.94 -5.72
C SER A 38 13.54 -0.43 -5.75
N TYR A 39 12.99 0.10 -6.84
CA TYR A 39 12.69 1.52 -7.01
C TYR A 39 11.22 1.86 -6.73
N LEU A 40 10.39 0.88 -6.35
CA LEU A 40 8.98 1.12 -6.09
C LEU A 40 8.77 2.02 -4.87
N GLN A 41 9.40 1.68 -3.74
CA GLN A 41 9.15 2.35 -2.46
C GLN A 41 9.57 3.84 -2.48
N SER A 42 10.63 4.18 -3.22
CA SER A 42 11.10 5.58 -3.38
C SER A 42 10.13 6.46 -4.17
N ASN A 43 9.09 5.88 -4.77
CA ASN A 43 8.06 6.59 -5.53
C ASN A 43 6.75 6.77 -4.75
N TYR A 44 6.74 6.53 -3.43
CA TYR A 44 5.54 6.62 -2.59
C TYR A 44 4.75 7.92 -2.78
N ASP A 45 5.41 9.08 -2.63
CA ASP A 45 4.72 10.39 -2.70
C ASP A 45 4.19 10.69 -4.10
N LYS A 46 4.88 10.20 -5.15
CA LYS A 46 4.40 10.31 -6.53
C LYS A 46 3.17 9.42 -6.76
N LEU A 47 3.18 8.19 -6.22
CA LEU A 47 2.04 7.29 -6.31
C LEU A 47 0.84 7.81 -5.51
N LEU A 48 1.07 8.44 -4.36
CA LEU A 48 0.03 9.08 -3.56
C LEU A 48 -0.73 10.15 -4.37
N SER A 49 -0.01 10.98 -5.13
CA SER A 49 -0.63 11.93 -6.06
C SER A 49 -1.32 11.22 -7.24
N THR A 50 -0.65 10.23 -7.83
CA THR A 50 -1.11 9.51 -9.02
C THR A 50 -2.42 8.76 -8.81
N VAL A 51 -2.57 8.05 -7.69
CA VAL A 51 -3.83 7.33 -7.37
C VAL A 51 -4.96 8.27 -6.96
N GLY A 52 -4.65 9.56 -6.72
CA GLY A 52 -5.64 10.61 -6.52
C GLY A 52 -6.40 10.99 -7.80
N ASN A 53 -5.93 10.58 -8.98
CA ASN A 53 -6.63 10.83 -10.23
C ASN A 53 -7.88 9.92 -10.35
N SER A 54 -9.05 10.52 -10.10
CA SER A 54 -10.33 9.81 -10.06
C SER A 54 -10.81 9.27 -11.41
N THR A 55 -10.25 9.71 -12.53
CA THR A 55 -10.53 9.12 -13.85
C THR A 55 -10.01 7.68 -13.92
N TYR A 56 -8.83 7.44 -13.35
CA TYR A 56 -8.15 6.14 -13.44
C TYR A 56 -8.26 5.30 -12.17
N PHE A 57 -8.57 5.89 -11.03
CA PHE A 57 -8.61 5.17 -9.76
C PHE A 57 -9.89 5.42 -8.98
N SER A 58 -10.36 4.39 -8.28
CA SER A 58 -11.26 4.53 -7.14
C SER A 58 -10.48 4.21 -5.88
N GLN A 59 -10.59 5.03 -4.85
CA GLN A 59 -9.79 4.90 -3.65
C GLN A 59 -10.63 5.03 -2.38
N LYS A 60 -10.15 4.39 -1.32
CA LYS A 60 -10.68 4.51 0.03
C LYS A 60 -9.53 4.57 1.02
N PHE A 61 -9.63 5.52 1.94
CA PHE A 61 -8.79 5.47 3.13
C PHE A 61 -9.36 4.43 4.08
N ASP A 62 -8.53 3.47 4.48
CA ASP A 62 -8.96 2.33 5.28
C ASP A 62 -7.75 1.80 6.07
N ASN A 63 -8.04 0.90 7.01
CA ASN A 63 -7.03 0.26 7.85
C ASN A 63 -7.06 -1.26 7.71
N ILE A 64 -6.02 -1.90 8.21
CA ILE A 64 -5.95 -3.35 8.40
C ILE A 64 -5.25 -3.61 9.73
N ASP A 65 -5.84 -4.55 10.48
CA ASP A 65 -5.36 -5.01 11.79
C ASP A 65 -4.51 -6.28 11.62
N SER A 66 -5.02 -7.23 10.82
CA SER A 66 -4.24 -8.37 10.34
C SER A 66 -4.83 -8.99 9.08
N GLY A 67 -4.03 -9.81 8.39
CA GLY A 67 -4.47 -10.62 7.27
C GLY A 67 -4.35 -9.90 5.93
N ALA A 68 -5.19 -10.28 4.96
CA ALA A 68 -5.17 -9.70 3.61
C ALA A 68 -6.24 -8.62 3.47
N LYS A 69 -5.91 -7.56 2.72
CA LYS A 69 -6.88 -6.56 2.28
C LYS A 69 -6.50 -5.99 0.93
N ARG A 70 -7.49 -5.73 0.08
CA ARG A 70 -7.29 -5.15 -1.25
C ARG A 70 -8.43 -4.19 -1.60
N ALA A 71 -8.16 -3.26 -2.51
CA ALA A 71 -9.23 -2.44 -3.08
C ALA A 71 -10.00 -3.26 -4.11
N ILE A 72 -11.30 -3.00 -4.25
CA ILE A 72 -12.16 -3.57 -5.29
C ILE A 72 -12.82 -2.45 -6.10
N SER A 73 -13.40 -2.81 -7.24
CA SER A 73 -14.13 -1.87 -8.09
C SER A 73 -15.16 -1.07 -7.30
N GLY A 74 -15.30 0.21 -7.64
CA GLY A 74 -16.20 1.15 -6.94
C GLY A 74 -15.61 1.80 -5.69
N GLY A 75 -14.35 1.51 -5.33
CA GLY A 75 -13.67 2.18 -4.22
C GLY A 75 -13.94 1.54 -2.86
N ASN A 76 -14.39 0.30 -2.82
CA ASN A 76 -14.51 -0.47 -1.58
C ASN A 76 -13.26 -1.33 -1.35
N THR A 77 -13.24 -2.03 -0.22
CA THR A 77 -12.20 -2.98 0.16
C THR A 77 -12.81 -4.33 0.52
N ASP A 78 -12.06 -5.41 0.30
CA ASP A 78 -12.40 -6.76 0.77
C ASP A 78 -11.17 -7.43 1.41
N THR A 79 -11.36 -8.60 2.04
CA THR A 79 -10.31 -9.38 2.72
C THR A 79 -9.80 -10.58 1.92
N THR A 80 -10.06 -10.62 0.61
CA THR A 80 -9.67 -11.76 -0.23
C THR A 80 -8.16 -11.84 -0.36
N ALA A 81 -7.57 -13.01 -0.10
CA ALA A 81 -6.11 -13.22 -0.11
C ALA A 81 -5.46 -13.32 -1.52
N THR A 82 -6.24 -13.11 -2.58
CA THR A 82 -5.79 -13.13 -3.98
C THR A 82 -5.57 -11.71 -4.48
N ALA A 83 -4.44 -11.46 -5.13
CA ALA A 83 -4.14 -10.14 -5.69
C ALA A 83 -5.06 -9.76 -6.86
N ASN A 84 -5.33 -8.47 -7.01
CA ASN A 84 -6.08 -7.91 -8.14
C ASN A 84 -5.44 -6.60 -8.64
N GLU A 85 -6.17 -5.79 -9.40
CA GLU A 85 -5.72 -4.54 -10.02
C GLU A 85 -5.60 -3.37 -9.03
N SER A 86 -5.27 -3.66 -7.77
CA SER A 86 -5.18 -2.67 -6.70
C SER A 86 -3.76 -2.40 -6.23
N VAL A 87 -3.60 -1.30 -5.50
CA VAL A 87 -2.41 -0.92 -4.75
C VAL A 87 -2.84 -0.47 -3.36
N PHE A 88 -2.02 -0.78 -2.35
CA PHE A 88 -2.13 -0.20 -1.03
C PHE A 88 -0.94 0.72 -0.77
N LEU A 89 -1.23 1.97 -0.43
CA LEU A 89 -0.26 2.96 0.03
C LEU A 89 -0.36 3.06 1.54
N CYS A 90 0.47 2.28 2.24
CA CYS A 90 0.59 2.26 3.68
C CYS A 90 1.17 3.58 4.18
N LYS A 91 0.33 4.40 4.80
CA LYS A 91 0.73 5.71 5.33
C LYS A 91 1.35 5.58 6.70
N LYS A 92 0.71 4.85 7.59
CA LYS A 92 1.12 4.73 8.99
C LYS A 92 1.03 3.29 9.49
N ILE A 93 1.87 2.99 10.47
CA ILE A 93 1.83 1.78 11.30
C ILE A 93 1.83 2.24 12.76
N GLY A 94 0.94 1.69 13.58
CA GLY A 94 0.73 2.12 14.95
C GLY A 94 0.29 1.00 15.87
N ALA A 95 0.34 1.28 17.17
CA ALA A 95 -0.23 0.43 18.21
C ALA A 95 -1.71 0.76 18.43
N TRP A 96 -2.57 -0.24 18.60
CA TRP A 96 -3.98 0.02 18.89
C TRP A 96 -4.16 0.86 20.16
N SER A 97 -3.32 0.60 21.17
CA SER A 97 -3.21 1.41 22.39
C SER A 97 -1.79 1.96 22.57
N ASN A 98 -1.68 3.19 23.06
CA ASN A 98 -0.37 3.81 23.35
C ASN A 98 0.39 3.08 24.47
N GLY A 99 1.72 3.03 24.36
CA GLY A 99 2.62 2.64 25.45
C GLY A 99 3.25 1.24 25.33
N ASN A 100 2.58 0.32 24.63
CA ASN A 100 3.11 -1.01 24.32
C ASN A 100 3.86 -1.01 22.99
N SER A 101 4.99 -1.72 22.93
CA SER A 101 5.76 -1.85 21.70
C SER A 101 5.09 -2.87 20.78
N VAL A 102 4.73 -2.44 19.59
CA VAL A 102 4.12 -3.27 18.54
C VAL A 102 5.00 -3.30 17.31
N THR A 103 4.85 -4.32 16.47
CA THR A 103 5.50 -4.40 15.17
C THR A 103 4.47 -4.69 14.10
N GLY A 104 4.38 -3.82 13.09
CA GLY A 104 3.56 -4.04 11.92
C GLY A 104 4.42 -4.31 10.70
N THR A 105 4.09 -5.35 9.93
CA THR A 105 4.78 -5.71 8.69
C THR A 105 3.79 -5.76 7.54
N VAL A 106 4.06 -4.99 6.48
CA VAL A 106 3.24 -4.99 5.26
C VAL A 106 3.96 -5.72 4.13
N ALA A 107 3.22 -6.57 3.44
CA ALA A 107 3.68 -7.33 2.29
C ALA A 107 2.76 -7.12 1.08
N HIS A 108 3.34 -7.27 -0.11
CA HIS A 108 2.58 -7.27 -1.35
C HIS A 108 1.60 -8.44 -1.36
N LEU A 109 0.33 -8.20 -1.68
CA LEU A 109 -0.57 -9.34 -1.89
C LEU A 109 -0.20 -10.11 -3.18
N GLN A 110 0.40 -9.42 -4.17
CA GLN A 110 0.82 -9.96 -5.47
C GLN A 110 1.94 -11.00 -5.37
N THR A 111 3.01 -10.71 -4.63
CA THR A 111 4.22 -11.55 -4.55
C THR A 111 4.46 -12.15 -3.17
N LYS A 112 3.68 -11.72 -2.16
CA LYS A 112 3.87 -12.06 -0.74
C LYS A 112 5.19 -11.60 -0.13
N THR A 113 6.01 -10.86 -0.90
CA THR A 113 7.26 -10.27 -0.40
C THR A 113 6.96 -9.08 0.51
N THR A 114 7.79 -8.89 1.53
CA THR A 114 7.67 -7.76 2.45
C THR A 114 8.02 -6.46 1.74
N ALA A 115 7.14 -5.46 1.86
CA ALA A 115 7.40 -4.09 1.43
C ALA A 115 8.11 -3.29 2.53
N GLY A 116 7.78 -3.55 3.80
CA GLY A 116 8.43 -2.93 4.94
C GLY A 116 7.86 -3.36 6.29
N SER A 117 8.56 -3.00 7.37
CA SER A 117 8.18 -3.30 8.74
C SER A 117 8.60 -2.16 9.67
N ILE A 118 7.78 -1.86 10.67
CA ILE A 118 8.03 -0.83 11.66
C ILE A 118 7.67 -1.33 13.05
N SER A 119 8.55 -1.07 14.01
CA SER A 119 8.25 -1.19 15.44
C SER A 119 8.01 0.18 16.04
N THR A 120 6.94 0.32 16.82
CA THR A 120 6.57 1.59 17.46
C THR A 120 5.80 1.38 18.76
N ARG A 121 5.77 2.40 19.60
CA ARG A 121 4.88 2.51 20.77
C ARG A 121 3.78 3.55 20.58
N ALA A 122 3.85 4.30 19.48
CA ALA A 122 2.90 5.35 19.14
C ALA A 122 1.65 4.75 18.49
N GLY A 123 0.50 5.32 18.85
CA GLY A 123 -0.80 4.78 18.55
C GLY A 123 -1.90 5.65 19.20
N GLY A 124 -2.98 5.00 19.63
CA GLY A 124 -4.16 5.68 20.17
C GLY A 124 -5.47 5.27 19.49
N GLY A 125 -5.42 4.21 18.69
CA GLY A 125 -6.57 3.64 18.00
C GLY A 125 -6.76 4.28 16.62
N GLN A 126 -7.10 3.42 15.67
CA GLN A 126 -7.32 3.76 14.26
C GLN A 126 -8.31 4.93 14.05
N SER A 127 -9.29 5.11 14.93
CA SER A 127 -10.33 6.14 14.83
C SER A 127 -9.80 7.57 14.98
N THR A 128 -8.58 7.74 15.48
CA THR A 128 -7.94 9.05 15.66
C THR A 128 -6.83 9.34 14.64
N ASP A 129 -6.54 8.39 13.73
CA ASP A 129 -5.44 8.50 12.78
C ASP A 129 -5.81 9.36 11.57
N ASP A 130 -5.19 10.54 11.48
CA ASP A 130 -5.13 11.34 10.26
C ASP A 130 -3.69 11.49 9.76
N TYR A 131 -3.39 12.50 8.91
CA TYR A 131 -2.02 12.73 8.43
C TYR A 131 -1.03 13.14 9.54
N THR A 132 -1.51 13.59 10.70
CA THR A 132 -0.74 14.23 11.77
C THR A 132 -0.82 13.51 13.13
N THR A 133 -1.87 12.74 13.40
CA THR A 133 -2.10 12.03 14.68
C THR A 133 -2.04 10.52 14.53
N GLY A 134 -1.73 9.79 15.62
CA GLY A 134 -1.77 8.33 15.64
C GLY A 134 -0.44 7.60 15.47
N GLY A 135 -0.43 6.54 14.66
CA GLY A 135 0.76 5.73 14.37
C GLY A 135 1.90 6.52 13.69
N VAL A 136 3.07 5.89 13.56
CA VAL A 136 4.23 6.50 12.89
C VAL A 136 4.15 6.35 11.38
N GLN A 137 4.78 7.28 10.66
CA GLN A 137 4.83 7.25 9.21
C GLN A 137 5.58 6.02 8.67
N ALA A 138 4.95 5.31 7.73
CA ALA A 138 5.48 4.10 7.11
C ALA A 138 5.93 4.30 5.66
N LYS A 139 5.06 4.90 4.84
CA LYS A 139 5.29 5.12 3.39
C LYS A 139 5.70 3.87 2.62
N TYR A 140 4.95 2.77 2.78
CA TYR A 140 5.16 1.54 2.02
C TYR A 140 4.11 1.33 0.92
N ILE A 141 4.51 0.75 -0.19
CA ILE A 141 3.68 0.47 -1.35
C ILE A 141 3.54 -1.03 -1.50
N CYS A 142 2.32 -1.54 -1.49
CA CYS A 142 1.99 -2.93 -1.72
C CYS A 142 1.15 -3.08 -2.99
N ILE A 143 1.54 -3.99 -3.88
CA ILE A 143 0.88 -4.21 -5.18
C ILE A 143 -0.07 -5.40 -5.05
N GLY A 144 -1.24 -5.26 -5.66
CA GLY A 144 -2.31 -6.25 -5.65
C GLY A 144 -3.19 -6.20 -4.41
N GLY A 145 -3.01 -5.19 -3.55
CA GLY A 145 -3.45 -5.18 -2.15
C GLY A 145 -2.26 -5.42 -1.22
N CYS A 146 -2.55 -5.63 0.06
CA CYS A 146 -1.55 -5.95 1.05
C CYS A 146 -1.92 -7.19 1.87
N THR A 147 -0.88 -7.80 2.45
CA THR A 147 -1.02 -8.61 3.66
C THR A 147 -0.34 -7.86 4.79
N PHE A 148 -1.01 -7.77 5.93
CA PHE A 148 -0.46 -7.18 7.13
C PHE A 148 -0.30 -8.25 8.21
N THR A 149 0.89 -8.29 8.79
CA THR A 149 1.23 -9.16 9.91
C THR A 149 1.55 -8.27 11.09
N GLU A 150 0.78 -8.45 12.15
CA GLU A 150 0.92 -7.73 13.40
C GLU A 150 1.68 -8.55 14.45
N ASN A 151 2.31 -7.84 15.38
CA ASN A 151 2.81 -8.36 16.63
C ASN A 151 2.51 -7.34 17.73
N GLY A 152 1.80 -7.77 18.77
CA GLY A 152 1.48 -6.94 19.92
C GLY A 152 0.33 -5.94 19.72
N ASP A 153 -0.65 -6.25 18.85
CA ASP A 153 -1.84 -5.40 18.58
C ASP A 153 -1.47 -4.17 17.73
N ALA A 154 -0.87 -4.44 16.57
CA ALA A 154 -0.45 -3.42 15.62
C ALA A 154 -1.54 -3.25 14.56
N TYR A 155 -1.68 -2.05 14.01
CA TYR A 155 -2.46 -1.83 12.80
C TYR A 155 -1.65 -1.06 11.77
N CYS A 156 -2.10 -1.08 10.52
CA CYS A 156 -1.66 -0.10 9.53
C CYS A 156 -2.85 0.56 8.83
N CYS A 157 -2.67 1.80 8.41
CA CYS A 157 -3.69 2.56 7.70
C CYS A 157 -3.10 3.28 6.49
N GLY A 158 -3.95 3.55 5.50
CA GLY A 158 -3.49 4.08 4.23
C GLY A 158 -4.57 4.15 3.19
N ILE A 159 -4.14 4.30 1.94
CA ILE A 159 -5.04 4.38 0.79
C ILE A 159 -5.04 3.04 0.07
N PHE A 160 -6.22 2.43 -0.04
CA PHE A 160 -6.49 1.33 -0.96
C PHE A 160 -7.04 1.92 -2.24
N ALA A 161 -6.33 1.73 -3.35
CA ALA A 161 -6.75 2.23 -4.67
C ALA A 161 -6.90 1.07 -5.66
N PHE A 162 -8.01 1.07 -6.41
CA PHE A 162 -8.32 0.12 -7.46
C PHE A 162 -8.22 0.81 -8.84
N ALA A 163 -7.54 0.17 -9.79
CA ALA A 163 -7.43 0.65 -11.16
C ALA A 163 -8.75 0.41 -11.92
N LYS A 164 -9.44 1.50 -12.29
CA LYS A 164 -10.67 1.50 -13.10
C LYS A 164 -10.36 1.17 -14.55
#